data_AF-A0A967T5Z1-F1
#
_entry.id   AF-A0A967T5Z1-F1
#
_cell.length_a   1.000
_cell.length_b   1.000
_cell.length_c   1.000
_cell.angle_alpha   90.00
_cell.angle_beta   90.00
_cell.angle_gamma   90.00
#
_symmetry.space_group_name_H-M   'P 1'
#
loop_
_entity.id
_entity.type
_entity.pdbx_description
1 polymer ?
#
loop_
_entity_poly.entity_id
_entity_poly.type
_entity_poly.pdbx_seq_one_letter_code
_entity_poly.pdbx_strand_id
1 'polypeptide(L)'
;MLRSLLIYLSQADWLRRLVMGWKIARKVALRFVAGETLESAIKVVRELNSASMTATLDQLGEHTETEEQASRALDDLIRILEEIDRSGIQSGLSVKLSQIGLLVDEKLCQNHLVQILNIAKEKNLFVRIDMEDSACIEATFRIYWNMRHKFHFDNVGMVIQSYLYRSDQDTADLLAQDTRIRMVKGAYDEPAEIAYPKKADVDKAFDRLVRMMLDHAKQDTSPAVSEDGRWPPVTALGTHDKDRIDAAIAYAQEIGVPKEKLEIQMLHGIRRDLQRELAILGYPVRIYVPFGTEWYPYFMRRLAERPANLWFFISSYFKK
;
A
#
# COMPACT_ATOMS: atom_id res chain seq x y z
N MET A 1 7.75 -12.64 -20.78
CA MET A 1 8.91 -13.54 -20.59
C MET A 1 9.78 -13.12 -19.41
N LEU A 2 10.42 -11.94 -19.38
CA LEU A 2 11.25 -11.51 -18.23
C LEU A 2 10.44 -11.28 -16.93
N ARG A 3 9.27 -10.64 -17.00
CA ARG A 3 8.37 -10.44 -15.84
C ARG A 3 7.95 -11.77 -15.22
N SER A 4 7.41 -12.68 -16.04
CA SER A 4 6.97 -14.01 -15.61
C SER A 4 8.12 -14.86 -15.05
N LEU A 5 9.33 -14.77 -15.63
CA LEU A 5 10.53 -15.43 -15.11
C LEU A 5 10.93 -14.85 -13.75
N LEU A 6 10.90 -13.53 -13.55
CA LEU A 6 11.23 -12.91 -12.26
C LEU A 6 10.18 -13.20 -11.18
N ILE A 7 8.90 -13.28 -11.55
CA ILE A 7 7.82 -13.73 -10.65
C ILE A 7 8.05 -15.19 -10.26
N TYR A 8 8.33 -16.08 -11.21
CA TYR A 8 8.68 -17.48 -10.92
C TYR A 8 9.92 -17.59 -10.00
N LEU A 9 10.97 -16.81 -10.26
CA LEU A 9 12.19 -16.77 -9.44
C LEU A 9 11.95 -16.18 -8.03
N SER A 10 10.88 -15.42 -7.82
CA SER A 10 10.50 -14.93 -6.50
C SER A 10 9.97 -16.05 -5.58
N GLN A 11 9.49 -17.15 -6.18
CA GLN A 11 8.96 -18.34 -5.48
C GLN A 11 10.02 -19.46 -5.32
N ALA A 12 11.25 -19.25 -5.81
CA ALA A 12 12.31 -20.26 -5.79
C ALA A 12 13.20 -20.15 -4.53
N ASP A 13 13.04 -21.07 -3.58
CA ASP A 13 13.75 -21.06 -2.28
C ASP A 13 15.28 -21.17 -2.39
N TRP A 14 15.79 -21.92 -3.36
CA TRP A 14 17.24 -22.05 -3.57
C TRP A 14 17.87 -20.72 -4.00
N LEU A 15 17.16 -19.94 -4.82
CA LEU A 15 17.59 -18.64 -5.27
C LEU A 15 17.42 -17.59 -4.17
N ARG A 16 16.34 -17.67 -3.38
CA ARG A 16 16.14 -16.87 -2.17
C ARG A 16 17.35 -16.98 -1.22
N ARG A 17 17.78 -18.20 -0.89
CA ARG A 17 18.94 -18.44 -0.01
C ARG A 17 20.24 -17.87 -0.60
N LEU A 18 20.45 -18.03 -1.90
CA LEU A 18 21.64 -17.53 -2.59
C LEU A 18 21.68 -15.99 -2.62
N VAL A 19 20.56 -15.34 -2.97
CA VAL A 19 20.47 -13.88 -3.09
C VAL A 19 20.47 -13.20 -1.72
N MET A 20 19.82 -13.77 -0.71
CA MET A 20 19.85 -13.24 0.66
C MET A 20 21.25 -13.31 1.28
N GLY A 21 22.10 -14.26 0.87
CA GLY A 21 23.50 -14.36 1.29
C GLY A 21 24.43 -13.31 0.67
N TRP A 22 24.00 -12.58 -0.37
CA TRP A 22 24.84 -11.62 -1.09
C TRP A 22 24.70 -10.21 -0.54
N LYS A 23 25.79 -9.66 0.02
CA LYS A 23 25.85 -8.29 0.58
C LYS A 23 25.41 -7.21 -0.41
N ILE A 24 25.68 -7.40 -1.70
CA ILE A 24 25.29 -6.46 -2.76
C ILE A 24 23.77 -6.49 -2.99
N ALA A 25 23.17 -7.67 -3.12
CA ALA A 25 21.73 -7.81 -3.30
C ALA A 25 20.97 -7.23 -2.10
N ARG A 26 21.45 -7.49 -0.87
CA ARG A 26 20.94 -6.88 0.36
C ARG A 26 21.03 -5.35 0.32
N LYS A 27 22.16 -4.77 -0.12
CA LYS A 27 22.34 -3.31 -0.24
C LYS A 27 21.39 -2.68 -1.27
N VAL A 28 21.06 -3.39 -2.35
CA VAL A 28 20.09 -2.92 -3.35
C VAL A 28 18.66 -3.05 -2.83
N ALA A 29 18.31 -4.15 -2.15
CA ALA A 29 17.00 -4.36 -1.55
C ALA A 29 16.68 -3.32 -0.47
N LEU A 30 17.66 -2.96 0.36
CA LEU A 30 17.56 -1.89 1.37
C LEU A 30 17.33 -0.48 0.79
N ARG A 31 17.33 -0.30 -0.54
CA ARG A 31 16.85 0.95 -1.16
C ARG A 31 15.34 1.05 -1.21
N PHE A 32 14.67 -0.11 -1.22
CA PHE A 32 13.22 -0.26 -1.37
C PHE A 32 12.53 -0.75 -0.10
N VAL A 33 13.31 -1.23 0.88
CA VAL A 33 12.86 -1.71 2.19
C VAL A 33 13.61 -0.95 3.27
N ALA A 34 12.92 -0.48 4.30
CA ALA A 34 13.50 0.38 5.32
C ALA A 34 14.49 -0.33 6.25
N GLY A 35 14.49 -1.65 6.25
CA GLY A 35 15.34 -2.50 7.07
C GLY A 35 14.62 -3.80 7.43
N GLU A 36 15.29 -4.63 8.22
CA GLU A 36 14.73 -5.89 8.70
C GLU A 36 14.03 -5.74 10.06
N THR A 37 14.16 -4.59 10.71
CA THR A 37 13.61 -4.35 12.05
C THR A 37 12.68 -3.15 12.09
N LEU A 38 11.77 -3.12 13.06
CA LEU A 38 10.85 -2.01 13.28
C LEU A 38 11.61 -0.71 13.57
N GLU A 39 12.68 -0.76 14.37
CA GLU A 39 13.50 0.42 14.71
C GLU A 39 14.11 1.06 13.46
N SER A 40 14.52 0.23 12.49
CA SER A 40 15.02 0.70 11.19
C SER A 40 13.92 1.41 10.41
N ALA A 41 12.70 0.86 10.42
CA ALA A 41 11.54 1.46 9.78
C ALA A 41 11.17 2.81 10.42
N ILE A 42 11.14 2.90 11.75
CA ILE A 42 10.88 4.15 12.49
C ILE A 42 11.89 5.24 12.12
N LYS A 43 13.18 4.89 12.01
CA LYS A 43 14.22 5.83 11.59
C LYS A 43 13.93 6.39 10.18
N VAL A 44 13.60 5.52 9.24
CA VAL A 44 13.25 5.93 7.87
C VAL A 44 12.01 6.82 7.86
N VAL A 45 10.98 6.50 8.65
CA VAL A 45 9.78 7.35 8.72
C VAL A 45 10.10 8.73 9.31
N ARG A 46 10.96 8.83 10.33
CA ARG A 46 11.40 10.14 10.86
C ARG A 46 12.08 11.00 9.79
N GLU A 47 12.92 10.40 8.95
CA GLU A 47 13.58 11.09 7.84
C GLU A 47 12.56 11.54 6.76
N LEU A 48 11.48 10.78 6.56
CA LEU A 48 10.40 11.18 5.66
C LEU A 48 9.56 12.32 6.25
N ASN A 49 9.21 12.24 7.54
CA ASN A 49 8.43 13.27 8.23
C ASN A 49 9.15 14.62 8.27
N SER A 50 10.49 14.63 8.47
CA SER A 50 11.28 15.86 8.40
C SER A 50 11.35 16.47 7.00
N ALA A 51 10.99 15.69 5.97
CA ALA A 51 10.85 16.13 4.58
C ALA A 51 9.38 16.35 4.17
N SER A 52 8.49 16.59 5.15
CA SER A 52 7.05 16.86 4.95
C SER A 52 6.30 15.74 4.22
N MET A 53 6.73 14.49 4.39
CA MET A 53 6.05 13.30 3.87
C MET A 53 5.65 12.39 5.03
N THR A 54 4.45 11.82 4.95
CA THR A 54 3.99 10.82 5.91
C THR A 54 4.31 9.41 5.45
N ALA A 55 4.02 8.42 6.28
CA ALA A 55 4.23 7.03 5.94
C ALA A 55 3.01 6.14 6.16
N THR A 56 3.11 4.93 5.64
CA THR A 56 2.33 3.77 6.04
C THR A 56 3.31 2.62 6.15
N LEU A 57 3.42 2.04 7.34
CA LEU A 57 4.28 0.89 7.59
C LEU A 57 3.59 -0.37 7.07
N ASP A 58 4.37 -1.23 6.41
CA ASP A 58 3.96 -2.55 5.94
C ASP A 58 5.01 -3.54 6.42
N GLN A 59 4.63 -4.45 7.31
CA GLN A 59 5.51 -5.52 7.72
C GLN A 59 5.47 -6.60 6.65
N LEU A 60 6.62 -6.87 6.04
CA LEU A 60 6.79 -7.97 5.12
C LEU A 60 6.76 -9.28 5.91
N GLY A 61 5.67 -10.02 5.76
CA GLY A 61 5.49 -11.39 6.24
C GLY A 61 5.22 -12.37 5.10
N GLU A 62 5.40 -13.66 5.38
CA GLU A 62 4.89 -14.74 4.52
C GLU A 62 3.36 -14.84 4.65
N HIS A 63 2.70 -15.52 3.70
CA HIS A 63 1.29 -15.89 3.89
C HIS A 63 1.20 -16.78 5.12
N THR A 64 0.24 -16.47 5.99
CA THR A 64 -0.01 -17.25 7.17
C THR A 64 -0.83 -18.49 6.78
N GLU A 65 -0.30 -19.67 7.08
CA GLU A 65 -0.92 -20.97 6.80
C GLU A 65 -1.50 -21.62 8.07
N THR A 66 -1.13 -21.13 9.26
CA THR A 66 -1.63 -21.65 10.55
C THR A 66 -2.16 -20.56 11.47
N GLU A 67 -3.03 -20.92 12.41
CA GLU A 67 -3.58 -19.98 13.40
C GLU A 67 -2.48 -19.36 14.28
N GLU A 68 -1.42 -20.11 14.59
CA GLU A 68 -0.28 -19.63 15.39
C GLU A 68 0.60 -18.64 14.62
N GLN A 69 0.73 -18.81 13.30
CA GLN A 69 1.34 -17.80 12.44
C GLN A 69 0.48 -16.53 12.40
N ALA A 70 -0.85 -16.68 12.30
CA ALA A 70 -1.80 -15.56 12.30
C ALA A 70 -1.73 -14.75 13.60
N SER A 71 -1.65 -15.46 14.73
CA SER A 71 -1.58 -14.87 16.07
C SER A 71 -0.26 -14.11 16.27
N ARG A 72 0.86 -14.67 15.80
CA ARG A 72 2.16 -13.96 15.83
C ARG A 72 2.15 -12.71 14.95
N ALA A 73 1.52 -12.78 13.78
CA ALA A 73 1.38 -11.61 12.92
C ALA A 73 0.51 -10.52 13.58
N LEU A 74 -0.57 -10.91 14.27
CA LEU A 74 -1.36 -9.98 15.09
C LEU A 74 -0.50 -9.28 16.14
N ASP A 75 0.27 -10.03 16.92
CA ASP A 75 1.14 -9.47 17.97
C ASP A 75 2.16 -8.47 17.39
N ASP A 76 2.77 -8.81 16.25
CA ASP A 76 3.71 -7.92 15.57
C ASP A 76 3.02 -6.63 15.08
N LEU A 77 1.82 -6.72 14.50
CA LEU A 77 1.05 -5.56 14.03
C LEU A 77 0.62 -4.66 15.19
N ILE A 78 0.24 -5.23 16.34
CA ILE A 78 -0.05 -4.47 17.56
C ILE A 78 1.21 -3.71 18.02
N ARG A 79 2.37 -4.39 18.06
CA ARG A 79 3.65 -3.76 18.43
C ARG A 79 4.01 -2.61 17.49
N ILE A 80 3.70 -2.72 16.19
CA ILE A 80 3.92 -1.63 15.23
C ILE A 80 3.04 -0.41 15.58
N LEU A 81 1.77 -0.61 15.88
CA LEU A 81 0.85 0.47 16.26
C LEU A 81 1.32 1.17 17.55
N GLU A 82 1.73 0.39 18.55
CA GLU A 82 2.31 0.93 19.79
C GLU A 82 3.57 1.74 19.51
N GLU A 83 4.43 1.30 18.62
CA GLU A 83 5.66 2.01 18.29
C GLU A 83 5.41 3.29 17.49
N ILE A 84 4.46 3.28 16.54
CA ILE A 84 4.06 4.49 15.80
C ILE A 84 3.63 5.58 16.79
N ASP A 85 2.78 5.21 17.74
CA ASP A 85 2.27 6.10 18.78
C ASP A 85 3.39 6.59 19.71
N ARG A 86 4.14 5.66 20.31
CA ARG A 86 5.24 5.94 21.25
C ARG A 86 6.33 6.82 20.64
N SER A 87 6.66 6.60 19.37
CA SER A 87 7.74 7.32 18.69
C SER A 87 7.32 8.68 18.13
N GLY A 88 6.01 8.98 18.10
CA GLY A 88 5.45 10.23 17.61
C GLY A 88 5.53 10.40 16.09
N ILE A 89 5.87 9.36 15.32
CA ILE A 89 5.99 9.48 13.86
C ILE A 89 4.62 9.66 13.20
N GLN A 90 4.62 10.28 12.02
CA GLN A 90 3.44 10.47 11.18
C GLN A 90 3.31 9.28 10.24
N SER A 91 2.69 8.21 10.74
CA SER A 91 2.46 6.97 9.98
C SER A 91 1.09 6.36 10.28
N GLY A 92 0.53 5.67 9.28
CA GLY A 92 -0.48 4.65 9.48
C GLY A 92 0.10 3.23 9.36
N LEU A 93 -0.78 2.24 9.31
CA LEU A 93 -0.44 0.83 9.09
C LEU A 93 -1.13 0.33 7.81
N SER A 94 -0.41 -0.40 6.97
CA SER A 94 -0.98 -1.20 5.87
C SER A 94 -0.93 -2.67 6.28
N VAL A 95 -2.04 -3.39 6.11
CA VAL A 95 -2.16 -4.80 6.49
C VAL A 95 -2.77 -5.61 5.35
N LYS A 96 -2.25 -6.81 5.13
CA LYS A 96 -2.85 -7.81 4.23
C LYS A 96 -3.65 -8.80 5.08
N LEU A 97 -4.87 -9.13 4.67
CA LEU A 97 -5.73 -9.98 5.49
C LEU A 97 -5.21 -11.43 5.51
N SER A 98 -4.57 -11.89 4.43
CA SER A 98 -3.90 -13.20 4.41
C SER A 98 -2.83 -13.34 5.48
N GLN A 99 -2.15 -12.25 5.86
CA GLN A 99 -1.14 -12.24 6.91
C GLN A 99 -1.74 -12.54 8.29
N ILE A 100 -2.99 -12.13 8.53
CA ILE A 100 -3.68 -12.28 9.82
C ILE A 100 -4.73 -13.39 9.82
N GLY A 101 -4.67 -14.29 8.84
CA GLY A 101 -5.41 -15.56 8.86
C GLY A 101 -6.56 -15.66 7.87
N LEU A 102 -6.71 -14.77 6.87
CA LEU A 102 -7.81 -14.85 5.90
C LEU A 102 -7.88 -16.21 5.19
N LEU A 103 -6.73 -16.78 4.86
CA LEU A 103 -6.62 -18.06 4.16
C LEU A 103 -6.74 -19.28 5.10
N VAL A 104 -6.75 -19.05 6.41
CA VAL A 104 -6.89 -20.08 7.45
C VAL A 104 -8.35 -20.16 7.89
N ASP A 105 -8.90 -19.05 8.39
CA ASP A 105 -10.28 -18.93 8.82
C ASP A 105 -10.74 -17.45 8.76
N GLU A 106 -11.82 -17.19 8.02
CA GLU A 106 -12.33 -15.83 7.82
C GLU A 106 -12.73 -15.17 9.16
N LYS A 107 -13.23 -15.96 10.12
CA LYS A 107 -13.65 -15.46 11.43
C LYS A 107 -12.45 -15.14 12.33
N LEU A 108 -11.39 -15.93 12.29
CA LEU A 108 -10.11 -15.65 12.94
C LEU A 108 -9.53 -14.33 12.41
N CYS A 109 -9.44 -14.19 11.09
CA CYS A 109 -8.98 -12.97 10.44
C CYS A 109 -9.79 -11.74 10.88
N GLN A 110 -11.12 -11.88 10.92
CA GLN A 110 -12.00 -10.80 11.38
C GLN A 110 -11.73 -10.43 12.84
N ASN A 111 -11.58 -11.41 13.73
CA ASN A 111 -11.30 -11.16 15.16
C ASN A 111 -9.93 -10.49 15.35
N HIS A 112 -8.91 -10.90 14.58
CA HIS A 112 -7.60 -10.25 14.59
C HIS A 112 -7.70 -8.80 14.11
N LEU A 113 -8.42 -8.54 13.01
CA LEU A 113 -8.61 -7.19 12.52
C LEU A 113 -9.34 -6.29 13.52
N VAL A 114 -10.37 -6.80 14.22
CA VAL A 114 -11.06 -6.06 15.30
C VAL A 114 -10.06 -5.65 16.40
N GLN A 115 -9.17 -6.54 16.82
CA GLN A 115 -8.14 -6.23 17.82
C GLN A 115 -7.17 -5.13 17.33
N ILE A 116 -6.67 -5.27 16.10
CA ILE A 116 -5.80 -4.27 15.46
C ILE A 116 -6.50 -2.90 15.40
N LEU A 117 -7.76 -2.87 14.96
CA LEU A 117 -8.50 -1.62 14.79
C LEU A 117 -8.85 -0.94 16.12
N ASN A 118 -9.12 -1.71 17.19
CA ASN A 118 -9.30 -1.17 18.53
C ASN A 118 -8.03 -0.46 19.02
N ILE A 119 -6.87 -1.13 18.95
CA ILE A 119 -5.59 -0.52 19.35
C ILE A 119 -5.27 0.71 18.49
N ALA A 120 -5.51 0.62 17.18
CA ALA A 120 -5.31 1.76 16.29
C ALA A 120 -6.24 2.92 16.65
N LYS A 121 -7.50 2.66 16.99
CA LYS A 121 -8.48 3.68 17.37
C LYS A 121 -8.09 4.39 18.67
N GLU A 122 -7.67 3.65 19.68
CA GLU A 122 -7.17 4.21 20.96
C GLU A 122 -5.99 5.16 20.76
N LYS A 123 -5.17 4.91 19.74
CA LYS A 123 -3.96 5.67 19.40
C LYS A 123 -4.18 6.72 18.31
N ASN A 124 -5.43 6.90 17.86
CA ASN A 124 -5.80 7.76 16.73
C ASN A 124 -5.00 7.45 15.44
N LEU A 125 -4.79 6.18 15.15
CA LEU A 125 -4.07 5.69 13.97
C LEU A 125 -5.03 5.12 12.93
N PHE A 126 -4.66 5.30 11.67
CA PHE A 126 -5.39 4.75 10.52
C PHE A 126 -4.78 3.43 10.03
N VAL A 127 -5.64 2.47 9.71
CA VAL A 127 -5.26 1.17 9.13
C VAL A 127 -5.81 1.05 7.71
N ARG A 128 -4.95 0.72 6.76
CA ARG A 128 -5.29 0.42 5.37
C ARG A 128 -5.29 -1.08 5.17
N ILE A 129 -6.42 -1.63 4.72
CA ILE A 129 -6.47 -3.01 4.21
C ILE A 129 -5.94 -2.99 2.77
N ASP A 130 -4.79 -3.61 2.56
CA ASP A 130 -4.21 -3.80 1.24
C ASP A 130 -5.02 -4.86 0.47
N MET A 131 -5.31 -4.58 -0.80
CA MET A 131 -6.04 -5.52 -1.65
C MET A 131 -5.08 -6.52 -2.28
N GLU A 132 -5.39 -7.79 -2.09
CA GLU A 132 -4.60 -8.93 -2.55
C GLU A 132 -5.08 -9.42 -3.93
N ASP A 133 -4.80 -10.66 -4.31
CA ASP A 133 -5.27 -11.21 -5.58
C ASP A 133 -6.80 -11.42 -5.58
N SER A 134 -7.33 -11.71 -6.77
CA SER A 134 -8.76 -11.87 -7.02
C SER A 134 -9.46 -12.89 -6.13
N ALA A 135 -8.76 -13.92 -5.64
CA ALA A 135 -9.37 -14.93 -4.78
C ALA A 135 -9.72 -14.38 -3.39
N CYS A 136 -9.02 -13.32 -2.94
CA CYS A 136 -9.21 -12.73 -1.62
C CYS A 136 -10.27 -11.61 -1.60
N ILE A 137 -10.65 -11.06 -2.75
CA ILE A 137 -11.45 -9.82 -2.85
C ILE A 137 -12.78 -9.95 -2.10
N GLU A 138 -13.57 -10.98 -2.40
CA GLU A 138 -14.90 -11.15 -1.81
C GLU A 138 -14.86 -11.24 -0.28
N ALA A 139 -13.92 -12.01 0.26
CA ALA A 139 -13.75 -12.14 1.71
C ALA A 139 -13.26 -10.83 2.33
N THR A 140 -12.37 -10.11 1.64
CA THR A 140 -11.89 -8.79 2.08
C THR A 140 -13.03 -7.77 2.17
N PHE A 141 -13.92 -7.72 1.16
CA PHE A 141 -15.09 -6.85 1.19
C PHE A 141 -16.07 -7.21 2.32
N ARG A 142 -16.37 -8.51 2.52
CA ARG A 142 -17.22 -8.96 3.65
C ARG A 142 -16.64 -8.51 5.00
N ILE A 143 -15.36 -8.76 5.24
CA ILE A 143 -14.69 -8.38 6.48
C ILE A 143 -14.71 -6.85 6.65
N TYR A 144 -14.37 -6.10 5.61
CA TYR A 144 -14.38 -4.64 5.65
C TYR A 144 -15.78 -4.08 6.00
N TRP A 145 -16.83 -4.59 5.35
CA TRP A 145 -18.20 -4.16 5.65
C TRP A 145 -18.62 -4.53 7.07
N ASN A 146 -18.18 -5.67 7.59
CA ASN A 146 -18.37 -5.98 9.01
C ASN A 146 -17.63 -4.97 9.91
N MET A 147 -16.41 -4.56 9.56
CA MET A 147 -15.69 -3.53 10.34
C MET A 147 -16.47 -2.21 10.38
N ARG A 148 -17.01 -1.77 9.23
CA ARG A 148 -17.78 -0.51 9.14
C ARG A 148 -19.15 -0.59 9.82
N HIS A 149 -19.94 -1.63 9.52
CA HIS A 149 -21.36 -1.65 9.87
C HIS A 149 -21.67 -2.41 11.16
N LYS A 150 -20.93 -3.49 11.44
CA LYS A 150 -21.15 -4.32 12.63
C LYS A 150 -20.32 -3.83 13.81
N PHE A 151 -19.07 -3.45 13.57
CA PHE A 151 -18.13 -3.02 14.62
C PHE A 151 -17.92 -1.50 14.70
N HIS A 152 -18.49 -0.73 13.77
CA HIS A 152 -18.49 0.73 13.77
C HIS A 152 -17.08 1.35 13.79
N PHE A 153 -16.13 0.75 13.07
CA PHE A 153 -14.83 1.34 12.83
C PHE A 153 -14.87 2.36 11.68
N ASP A 154 -14.19 3.49 11.88
CA ASP A 154 -14.00 4.58 10.92
C ASP A 154 -12.51 4.79 10.57
N ASN A 155 -11.60 4.30 11.41
CA ASN A 155 -10.14 4.31 11.25
C ASN A 155 -9.60 3.23 10.30
N VAL A 156 -10.42 2.79 9.35
CA VAL A 156 -10.09 1.74 8.39
C VAL A 156 -10.48 2.14 6.97
N GLY A 157 -9.68 1.75 5.97
CA GLY A 157 -10.04 1.93 4.57
C GLY A 157 -9.45 0.87 3.66
N MET A 158 -9.78 0.98 2.37
CA MET A 158 -9.59 -0.09 1.38
C MET A 158 -8.64 0.31 0.25
N VAL A 159 -8.13 -0.68 -0.47
CA VAL A 159 -7.43 -0.50 -1.74
C VAL A 159 -8.34 -0.99 -2.88
N ILE A 160 -8.35 -0.27 -4.00
CA ILE A 160 -9.00 -0.70 -5.26
C ILE A 160 -7.93 -0.82 -6.35
N GLN A 161 -8.07 -1.83 -7.21
CA GLN A 161 -7.12 -2.17 -8.26
C GLN A 161 -7.73 -1.90 -9.65
N SER A 162 -7.34 -0.83 -10.33
CA SER A 162 -7.96 -0.38 -11.58
C SER A 162 -7.90 -1.35 -12.76
N TYR A 163 -7.04 -2.37 -12.70
CA TYR A 163 -6.98 -3.42 -13.71
C TYR A 163 -8.16 -4.39 -13.71
N LEU A 164 -9.03 -4.43 -12.69
CA LEU A 164 -10.16 -5.37 -12.65
C LEU A 164 -11.42 -4.74 -13.25
N TYR A 165 -12.21 -5.54 -13.95
CA TYR A 165 -13.49 -5.07 -14.51
C TYR A 165 -14.50 -4.66 -13.43
N ARG A 166 -14.46 -5.31 -12.26
CA ARG A 166 -15.37 -5.04 -11.13
C ARG A 166 -15.13 -3.71 -10.43
N SER A 167 -13.96 -3.09 -10.61
CA SER A 167 -13.52 -1.96 -9.79
C SER A 167 -14.37 -0.70 -9.92
N ASP A 168 -15.11 -0.53 -11.02
CA ASP A 168 -16.09 0.56 -11.15
C ASP A 168 -17.19 0.46 -10.08
N GLN A 169 -17.81 -0.72 -9.94
CA GLN A 169 -18.88 -0.92 -8.96
C GLN A 169 -18.32 -0.89 -7.53
N ASP A 170 -17.21 -1.61 -7.30
CA ASP A 170 -16.58 -1.65 -5.98
C ASP A 170 -16.17 -0.24 -5.50
N THR A 171 -15.68 0.63 -6.39
CA THR A 171 -15.35 2.02 -6.05
C THR A 171 -16.59 2.82 -5.69
N ALA A 172 -17.66 2.70 -6.48
CA ALA A 172 -18.92 3.39 -6.21
C ALA A 172 -19.51 2.98 -4.85
N ASP A 173 -19.52 1.68 -4.54
CA ASP A 173 -20.05 1.15 -3.28
C ASP A 173 -19.25 1.65 -2.07
N LEU A 174 -17.92 1.68 -2.17
CA LEU A 174 -17.05 2.19 -1.11
C LEU A 174 -17.21 3.71 -0.91
N LEU A 175 -17.32 4.49 -1.98
CA LEU A 175 -17.53 5.94 -1.93
C LEU A 175 -18.89 6.30 -1.33
N ALA A 176 -19.94 5.53 -1.61
CA ALA A 176 -21.25 5.70 -1.00
C ALA A 176 -21.26 5.59 0.54
N GLN A 177 -20.16 5.11 1.14
CA GLN A 177 -19.95 4.99 2.59
C GLN A 177 -18.74 5.80 3.09
N ASP A 178 -18.32 6.81 2.32
CA ASP A 178 -17.18 7.69 2.60
C ASP A 178 -15.90 6.93 2.96
N THR A 179 -15.74 5.75 2.34
CA THR A 179 -14.54 4.94 2.55
C THR A 179 -13.33 5.71 2.06
N ARG A 180 -12.30 5.79 2.88
CA ARG A 180 -10.97 6.20 2.41
C ARG A 180 -10.47 5.13 1.47
N ILE A 181 -10.14 5.47 0.23
CA ILE A 181 -9.70 4.53 -0.82
C ILE A 181 -8.29 4.89 -1.29
N ARG A 182 -7.42 3.88 -1.40
CA ARG A 182 -6.17 3.97 -2.17
C ARG A 182 -6.40 3.30 -3.52
N MET A 183 -6.40 4.08 -4.59
CA MET A 183 -6.46 3.57 -5.96
C MET A 183 -5.07 3.14 -6.42
N VAL A 184 -4.93 1.90 -6.89
CA VAL A 184 -3.70 1.36 -7.48
C VAL A 184 -4.03 0.75 -8.85
N LYS A 185 -3.01 0.45 -9.66
CA LYS A 185 -3.24 -0.29 -10.92
C LYS A 185 -3.58 -1.76 -10.70
N GLY A 186 -2.96 -2.40 -9.71
CA GLY A 186 -2.98 -3.85 -9.52
C GLY A 186 -1.56 -4.42 -9.63
N ALA A 187 -1.25 -5.42 -8.79
CA ALA A 187 0.10 -5.97 -8.66
C ALA A 187 0.19 -7.47 -8.96
N TYR A 188 -0.94 -8.15 -9.09
CA TYR A 188 -1.03 -9.59 -9.29
C TYR A 188 -1.13 -9.94 -10.78
N ASP A 189 -0.95 -11.21 -11.11
CA ASP A 189 -1.04 -11.72 -12.48
C ASP A 189 -2.42 -12.36 -12.64
N GLU A 190 -3.39 -11.56 -13.07
CA GLU A 190 -4.79 -11.96 -13.16
C GLU A 190 -5.17 -12.37 -14.59
N PRO A 191 -6.10 -13.32 -14.76
CA PRO A 191 -6.54 -13.78 -16.06
C PRO A 191 -7.37 -12.68 -16.79
N ALA A 192 -7.34 -12.69 -18.12
CA ALA A 192 -7.95 -11.65 -18.96
C ALA A 192 -9.49 -11.60 -18.85
N GLU A 193 -10.08 -12.68 -18.34
CA GLU A 193 -11.49 -12.86 -18.03
C GLU A 193 -11.97 -11.92 -16.91
N ILE A 194 -11.07 -11.49 -16.02
CA ILE A 194 -11.41 -10.62 -14.88
C ILE A 194 -10.63 -9.30 -14.85
N ALA A 195 -9.54 -9.21 -15.62
CA ALA A 195 -8.65 -8.06 -15.64
C ALA A 195 -8.31 -7.58 -17.06
N TYR A 196 -8.11 -6.27 -17.22
CA TYR A 196 -7.65 -5.67 -18.46
C TYR A 196 -6.23 -6.17 -18.81
N PRO A 197 -6.04 -6.88 -19.94
CA PRO A 197 -4.73 -7.41 -20.29
C PRO A 197 -3.77 -6.34 -20.84
N LYS A 198 -4.31 -5.21 -21.33
CA LYS A 198 -3.55 -4.14 -21.96
C LYS A 198 -3.35 -2.99 -20.98
N LYS A 199 -2.09 -2.56 -20.81
CA LYS A 199 -1.72 -1.40 -19.98
C LYS A 199 -2.54 -0.15 -20.28
N ALA A 200 -2.82 0.14 -21.55
CA ALA A 200 -3.58 1.32 -21.94
C ALA A 200 -5.01 1.31 -21.38
N ASP A 201 -5.63 0.13 -21.27
CA ASP A 201 -6.98 -0.01 -20.71
C ASP A 201 -6.95 0.08 -19.18
N VAL A 202 -5.91 -0.46 -18.53
CA VAL A 202 -5.64 -0.27 -17.09
C VAL A 202 -5.44 1.22 -16.75
N ASP A 203 -4.69 1.95 -17.57
CA ASP A 203 -4.43 3.38 -17.37
C ASP A 203 -5.71 4.21 -17.54
N LYS A 204 -6.54 3.90 -18.55
CA LYS A 204 -7.85 4.54 -18.75
C LYS A 204 -8.81 4.25 -17.58
N ALA A 205 -8.84 3.00 -17.10
CA ALA A 205 -9.63 2.65 -15.93
C ALA A 205 -9.14 3.37 -14.68
N PHE A 206 -7.82 3.48 -14.48
CA PHE A 206 -7.24 4.25 -13.37
C PHE A 206 -7.70 5.71 -13.40
N ASP A 207 -7.56 6.38 -14.54
CA ASP A 207 -7.97 7.79 -14.68
C ASP A 207 -9.49 7.96 -14.47
N ARG A 208 -10.31 7.04 -14.97
CA ARG A 208 -11.77 7.05 -14.77
C ARG A 208 -12.15 6.91 -13.29
N LEU A 209 -11.59 5.93 -12.59
CA LEU A 209 -11.91 5.66 -11.19
C LEU A 209 -11.40 6.79 -10.27
N VAL A 210 -10.23 7.37 -10.57
CA VAL A 210 -9.72 8.54 -9.85
C VAL A 210 -10.63 9.76 -10.05
N ARG A 211 -11.17 9.98 -11.26
CA ARG A 211 -12.16 11.05 -11.49
C ARG A 211 -13.41 10.84 -10.63
N MET A 212 -13.93 9.61 -10.57
CA MET A 212 -15.06 9.26 -9.69
C MET A 212 -14.76 9.57 -8.20
N MET A 213 -13.56 9.24 -7.73
CA MET A 213 -13.13 9.55 -6.35
C MET A 213 -12.99 11.06 -6.10
N LEU A 214 -12.49 11.82 -7.08
CA LEU A 214 -12.35 13.28 -6.99
C LEU A 214 -13.71 14.00 -7.03
N ASP A 215 -14.64 13.53 -7.86
CA ASP A 215 -16.02 14.03 -7.91
C ASP A 215 -16.71 13.84 -6.56
N HIS A 216 -16.48 12.69 -5.90
CA HIS A 216 -16.93 12.45 -4.53
C HIS A 216 -16.24 13.39 -3.54
N ALA A 217 -14.91 13.48 -3.56
CA ALA A 217 -14.12 14.31 -2.65
C ALA A 217 -14.50 15.80 -2.69
N LYS A 218 -14.98 16.30 -3.84
CA LYS A 218 -15.51 17.66 -3.99
C LYS A 218 -16.76 17.90 -3.13
N GLN A 219 -17.64 16.91 -3.05
CA GLN A 219 -18.93 16.99 -2.35
C GLN A 219 -18.83 16.53 -0.90
N ASP A 220 -17.90 15.64 -0.62
CA ASP A 220 -17.63 15.04 0.67
C ASP A 220 -17.30 16.09 1.74
N THR A 221 -17.93 16.00 2.90
CA THR A 221 -17.67 16.87 4.07
C THR A 221 -16.72 16.21 5.08
N SER A 222 -16.30 14.97 4.84
CA SER A 222 -15.33 14.27 5.67
C SER A 222 -14.03 15.09 5.79
N PRO A 223 -13.32 14.96 6.92
CA PRO A 223 -12.01 15.56 7.07
C PRO A 223 -11.09 15.14 5.92
N ALA A 224 -10.28 16.10 5.46
CA ALA A 224 -9.19 15.88 4.53
C ALA A 224 -8.08 15.02 5.19
N VAL A 225 -6.82 15.24 4.85
CA VAL A 225 -5.71 14.71 5.66
C VAL A 225 -5.76 15.29 7.09
N SER A 226 -5.48 14.49 8.12
CA SER A 226 -5.33 15.03 9.49
C SER A 226 -4.09 15.92 9.62
N GLU A 227 -4.06 16.80 10.62
CA GLU A 227 -2.92 17.71 10.86
C GLU A 227 -1.60 16.94 11.10
N ASP A 228 -1.67 15.82 11.83
CA ASP A 228 -0.53 14.92 12.03
C ASP A 228 -0.28 13.97 10.84
N GLY A 229 -1.12 14.05 9.81
CA GLY A 229 -1.07 13.24 8.59
C GLY A 229 -1.21 11.74 8.79
N ARG A 230 -1.60 11.28 9.98
CA ARG A 230 -1.84 9.86 10.27
C ARG A 230 -3.11 9.35 9.60
N TRP A 231 -4.11 10.21 9.42
CA TRP A 231 -5.33 9.91 8.67
C TRP A 231 -5.26 10.46 7.25
N PRO A 232 -5.42 9.62 6.22
CA PRO A 232 -5.48 10.06 4.83
C PRO A 232 -6.85 10.67 4.49
N PRO A 233 -6.95 11.46 3.41
CA PRO A 233 -8.24 11.86 2.85
C PRO A 233 -8.95 10.68 2.20
N VAL A 234 -10.18 10.91 1.72
CA VAL A 234 -10.95 9.89 0.99
C VAL A 234 -10.23 9.42 -0.28
N THR A 235 -9.56 10.33 -0.99
CA THR A 235 -8.91 10.04 -2.26
C THR A 235 -7.39 9.92 -2.11
N ALA A 236 -6.87 8.70 -2.25
CA ALA A 236 -5.43 8.46 -2.32
C ALA A 236 -5.02 7.74 -3.62
N LEU A 237 -3.94 8.20 -4.26
CA LEU A 237 -3.40 7.66 -5.51
C LEU A 237 -2.11 6.88 -5.25
N GLY A 238 -2.18 5.56 -5.25
CA GLY A 238 -1.02 4.68 -5.15
C GLY A 238 -0.36 4.44 -6.51
N THR A 239 0.42 5.40 -7.00
CA THR A 239 1.08 5.31 -8.32
C THR A 239 2.39 6.10 -8.40
N HIS A 240 3.31 5.64 -9.25
CA HIS A 240 4.55 6.37 -9.62
C HIS A 240 4.52 6.90 -11.06
N ASP A 241 3.37 6.76 -11.71
CA ASP A 241 3.14 7.18 -13.09
C ASP A 241 2.81 8.67 -13.11
N LYS A 242 3.76 9.49 -13.60
CA LYS A 242 3.64 10.96 -13.56
C LYS A 242 2.44 11.43 -14.38
N ASP A 243 2.18 10.80 -15.53
CA ASP A 243 1.10 11.20 -16.42
C ASP A 243 -0.27 11.04 -15.73
N ARG A 244 -0.43 9.97 -14.94
CA ARG A 244 -1.66 9.71 -14.17
C ARG A 244 -1.81 10.70 -13.01
N ILE A 245 -0.71 11.03 -12.34
CA ILE A 245 -0.69 12.03 -11.25
C ILE A 245 -1.04 13.42 -11.79
N ASP A 246 -0.41 13.83 -12.89
CA ASP A 246 -0.64 15.12 -13.53
C ASP A 246 -2.09 15.23 -14.03
N ALA A 247 -2.64 14.16 -14.62
CA ALA A 247 -4.04 14.12 -15.05
C ALA A 247 -5.02 14.27 -13.88
N ALA A 248 -4.75 13.61 -12.75
CA ALA A 248 -5.58 13.72 -11.54
C ALA A 248 -5.48 15.11 -10.92
N ILE A 249 -4.28 15.69 -10.85
CA ILE A 249 -4.06 17.06 -10.36
C ILE A 249 -4.81 18.08 -11.24
N ALA A 250 -4.68 17.96 -12.56
CA ALA A 250 -5.36 18.84 -13.50
C ALA A 250 -6.89 18.77 -13.34
N TYR A 251 -7.44 17.56 -13.23
CA TYR A 251 -8.87 17.38 -13.01
C TYR A 251 -9.32 17.92 -11.65
N ALA A 252 -8.58 17.64 -10.57
CA ALA A 252 -8.87 18.16 -9.24
C ALA A 252 -8.91 19.70 -9.23
N GLN A 253 -7.97 20.35 -9.91
CA GLN A 253 -7.95 21.81 -10.08
C GLN A 253 -9.16 22.31 -10.89
N GLU A 254 -9.48 21.64 -11.99
CA GLU A 254 -10.63 21.96 -12.86
C GLU A 254 -11.95 21.97 -12.07
N ILE A 255 -12.16 20.96 -11.22
CA ILE A 255 -13.41 20.83 -10.46
C ILE A 255 -13.35 21.52 -9.08
N GLY A 256 -12.21 22.06 -8.68
CA GLY A 256 -12.04 22.80 -7.42
C GLY A 256 -11.87 21.92 -6.16
N VAL A 257 -11.27 20.73 -6.27
CA VAL A 257 -10.91 19.90 -5.12
C VAL A 257 -9.65 20.46 -4.43
N PRO A 258 -9.70 20.77 -3.12
CA PRO A 258 -8.51 21.19 -2.35
C PRO A 258 -7.40 20.15 -2.37
N LYS A 259 -6.13 20.60 -2.31
CA LYS A 259 -4.96 19.69 -2.36
C LYS A 259 -4.96 18.68 -1.22
N GLU A 260 -5.43 19.09 -0.04
CA GLU A 260 -5.46 18.29 1.19
C GLU A 260 -6.41 17.08 1.07
N LYS A 261 -7.33 17.11 0.10
CA LYS A 261 -8.26 16.01 -0.19
C LYS A 261 -7.74 15.01 -1.24
N LEU A 262 -6.56 15.26 -1.79
CA LEU A 262 -5.89 14.41 -2.78
C LEU A 262 -4.50 14.03 -2.27
N GLU A 263 -4.36 12.82 -1.72
CA GLU A 263 -3.07 12.30 -1.27
C GLU A 263 -2.40 11.45 -2.36
N ILE A 264 -1.11 11.69 -2.61
CA ILE A 264 -0.32 10.87 -3.52
C ILE A 264 0.51 9.89 -2.70
N GLN A 265 0.41 8.60 -3.04
CA GLN A 265 1.11 7.54 -2.34
C GLN A 265 2.12 6.83 -3.23
N MET A 266 3.34 6.67 -2.72
CA MET A 266 4.43 6.03 -3.46
C MET A 266 5.20 5.07 -2.57
N LEU A 267 5.70 3.99 -3.18
CA LEU A 267 6.62 3.07 -2.53
C LEU A 267 7.94 3.75 -2.13
N HIS A 268 8.46 3.37 -0.96
CA HIS A 268 9.79 3.75 -0.51
C HIS A 268 10.84 3.39 -1.56
N GLY A 269 11.78 4.31 -1.81
CA GLY A 269 12.85 4.09 -2.78
C GLY A 269 12.52 4.42 -4.24
N ILE A 270 11.25 4.58 -4.63
CA ILE A 270 10.85 4.75 -6.03
C ILE A 270 10.40 6.17 -6.31
N ARG A 271 11.02 6.82 -7.32
CA ARG A 271 10.71 8.19 -7.73
C ARG A 271 10.81 9.22 -6.59
N ARG A 272 11.90 9.15 -5.80
CA ARG A 272 12.18 10.10 -4.70
C ARG A 272 12.22 11.56 -5.16
N ASP A 273 12.57 11.79 -6.42
CA ASP A 273 12.46 13.08 -7.11
C ASP A 273 11.01 13.59 -7.07
N LEU A 274 10.06 12.78 -7.58
CA LEU A 274 8.65 13.14 -7.68
C LEU A 274 7.97 13.22 -6.30
N GLN A 275 8.37 12.35 -5.36
CA GLN A 275 7.89 12.42 -3.97
C GLN A 275 8.15 13.80 -3.36
N ARG A 276 9.39 14.31 -3.50
CA ARG A 276 9.77 15.63 -3.00
C ARG A 276 9.14 16.76 -3.78
N GLU A 277 9.08 16.64 -5.11
CA GLU A 277 8.41 17.62 -5.98
C GLU A 277 6.96 17.85 -5.54
N LEU A 278 6.19 16.78 -5.34
CA LEU A 278 4.79 16.86 -4.92
C LEU A 278 4.62 17.44 -3.52
N ALA A 279 5.50 17.08 -2.58
CA ALA A 279 5.49 17.65 -1.23
C ALA A 279 5.78 19.16 -1.24
N ILE A 280 6.76 19.61 -2.05
CA ILE A 280 7.07 21.04 -2.24
C ILE A 280 5.89 21.79 -2.88
N LEU A 281 5.16 21.13 -3.79
CA LEU A 281 3.93 21.68 -4.38
C LEU A 281 2.75 21.72 -3.39
N GLY A 282 2.92 21.24 -2.16
CA GLY A 282 1.92 21.29 -1.10
C GLY A 282 0.85 20.20 -1.19
N TYR A 283 1.11 19.10 -1.91
CA TYR A 283 0.23 17.94 -1.86
C TYR A 283 0.58 17.05 -0.66
N PRO A 284 -0.41 16.43 0.01
CA PRO A 284 -0.15 15.33 0.92
C PRO A 284 0.56 14.18 0.18
N VAL A 285 1.73 13.78 0.68
CA VAL A 285 2.51 12.67 0.13
C VAL A 285 2.73 11.63 1.22
N ARG A 286 2.28 10.39 0.97
CA ARG A 286 2.47 9.26 1.88
C ARG A 286 3.36 8.20 1.25
N ILE A 287 4.40 7.81 1.96
CA ILE A 287 5.31 6.77 1.50
C ILE A 287 4.92 5.42 2.09
N TYR A 288 4.76 4.42 1.23
CA TYR A 288 4.60 3.02 1.64
C TYR A 288 5.97 2.46 1.99
N VAL A 289 6.18 2.17 3.27
CA VAL A 289 7.48 1.81 3.85
C VAL A 289 7.45 0.34 4.27
N PRO A 290 7.87 -0.57 3.38
CA PRO A 290 7.96 -1.98 3.74
C PRO A 290 9.21 -2.23 4.59
N PHE A 291 9.11 -3.13 5.56
CA PHE A 291 10.23 -3.57 6.41
C PHE A 291 10.02 -5.01 6.90
N GLY A 292 11.08 -5.65 7.38
CA GLY A 292 11.03 -7.02 7.89
C GLY A 292 12.00 -7.96 7.19
N THR A 293 12.11 -9.19 7.69
CA THR A 293 13.06 -10.20 7.19
C THR A 293 12.63 -10.77 5.83
N GLU A 294 11.34 -10.70 5.50
CA GLU A 294 10.76 -11.29 4.29
C GLU A 294 10.83 -10.37 3.07
N TRP A 295 11.95 -9.67 2.91
CA TRP A 295 12.12 -8.67 1.85
C TRP A 295 12.37 -9.26 0.46
N TYR A 296 12.78 -10.52 0.34
CA TYR A 296 13.18 -11.10 -0.94
C TYR A 296 12.03 -11.21 -1.96
N PRO A 297 10.87 -11.82 -1.65
CA PRO A 297 9.76 -11.89 -2.60
C PRO A 297 9.25 -10.50 -3.01
N TYR A 298 9.18 -9.57 -2.04
CA TYR A 298 8.83 -8.18 -2.30
C TYR A 298 9.81 -7.52 -3.27
N PHE A 299 11.11 -7.64 -3.02
CA PHE A 299 12.16 -7.08 -3.84
C PHE A 299 12.13 -7.63 -5.28
N MET A 300 11.93 -8.94 -5.46
CA MET A 300 11.84 -9.56 -6.78
C MET A 300 10.65 -9.03 -7.59
N ARG A 301 9.49 -8.82 -6.97
CA ARG A 301 8.34 -8.17 -7.63
C ARG A 301 8.66 -6.75 -8.09
N ARG A 302 9.34 -5.95 -7.26
CA ARG A 302 9.77 -4.58 -7.60
C ARG A 302 10.78 -4.53 -8.75
N LEU A 303 11.63 -5.55 -8.89
CA LEU A 303 12.52 -5.71 -10.04
C LEU A 303 11.75 -6.06 -11.32
N ALA A 304 10.75 -6.94 -11.22
CA ALA A 304 9.94 -7.36 -12.36
C ALA A 304 9.10 -6.24 -12.98
N GLU A 305 8.68 -5.26 -12.17
CA GLU A 305 7.82 -4.14 -12.60
C GLU A 305 8.54 -3.08 -13.43
N ARG A 306 9.86 -2.92 -13.29
CA ARG A 306 10.65 -2.01 -14.13
C ARG A 306 11.99 -2.67 -14.51
N PRO A 307 12.17 -3.15 -15.75
CA PRO A 307 13.44 -3.70 -16.23
C PRO A 307 14.62 -2.72 -16.11
N ALA A 308 14.37 -1.41 -16.08
CA ALA A 308 15.39 -0.40 -15.78
C ALA A 308 16.02 -0.57 -14.38
N ASN A 309 15.27 -1.08 -13.38
CA ASN A 309 15.82 -1.43 -12.06
C ASN A 309 16.83 -2.58 -12.17
N LEU A 310 16.68 -3.46 -13.16
CA LEU A 310 17.64 -4.52 -13.50
C LEU A 310 18.94 -3.93 -14.09
N TRP A 311 18.85 -2.89 -14.92
CA TRP A 311 20.04 -2.18 -15.44
C TRP A 311 20.83 -1.51 -14.31
N PHE A 312 20.14 -0.96 -13.30
CA PHE A 312 20.82 -0.48 -12.09
C PHE A 312 21.58 -1.60 -11.35
N PHE A 313 21.01 -2.81 -11.26
CA PHE A 313 21.68 -3.98 -10.67
C PHE A 313 22.95 -4.36 -11.45
N ILE A 314 22.85 -4.46 -12.79
CA ILE A 314 24.00 -4.74 -13.67
C ILE A 314 25.07 -3.63 -13.53
N SER A 315 24.67 -2.36 -13.58
CA SER A 315 25.63 -1.24 -13.46
C SER A 315 26.31 -1.16 -12.08
N SER A 316 25.64 -1.58 -11.01
CA SER A 316 26.22 -1.66 -9.66
C SER A 316 27.18 -2.82 -9.48
N TYR A 317 27.09 -3.86 -10.32
CA TYR A 317 28.05 -4.96 -10.39
C TYR A 317 29.35 -4.57 -11.11
N PHE A 318 29.28 -3.64 -12.08
CA PHE A 318 30.43 -3.18 -12.86
C PHE A 318 31.12 -1.91 -12.33
N LYS A 319 30.50 -1.19 -11.37
CA LYS A 319 31.18 -0.09 -10.65
C LYS A 319 31.93 -0.67 -9.45
N LYS A 320 33.21 -1.00 -9.65
CA LYS A 320 34.20 -1.20 -8.59
C LYS A 320 34.42 0.09 -7.81
#